data_AF-A0A962CW57-F1
#
_entry.id   AF-A0A962CW57-F1
#
_cell.length_a   1.000
_cell.length_b   1.000
_cell.length_c   1.000
_cell.angle_alpha   90.00
_cell.angle_beta   90.00
_cell.angle_gamma   90.00
#
_symmetry.space_group_name_H-M   'P 1'
#
loop_
_entity.id
_entity.type
_entity.pdbx_description
1 polymer ?
#
loop_
_entity_poly.entity_id
_entity_poly.type
_entity_poly.pdbx_seq_one_letter_code
_entity_poly.pdbx_strand_id
1 'polypeptide(L)' 'LSSKTMASIHHPNVYFIGEVVDVTGHLGGFNFQWAWASAYAAADSILSI' A
#
# COMPACT_ATOMS: atom_id res chain seq x y z
N LEU A 1 -4.99 8.53 2.97
CA LEU A 1 -4.59 7.10 2.92
C LEU A 1 -4.02 6.71 4.27
N SER A 2 -4.39 5.56 4.83
CA SER A 2 -3.77 5.04 6.05
C SER A 2 -2.35 4.56 5.75
N SER A 3 -1.35 5.07 6.45
CA SER A 3 0.05 4.65 6.28
C SER A 3 0.34 3.24 6.82
N LYS A 4 -0.51 2.72 7.71
CA LYS A 4 -0.36 1.37 8.29
C LYS A 4 -1.02 0.30 7.43
N THR A 5 -2.19 0.59 6.87
CA THR A 5 -3.06 -0.42 6.27
C THR A 5 -3.31 -0.22 4.78
N MET A 6 -2.86 0.89 4.20
CA MET A 6 -3.15 1.27 2.81
C MET A 6 -4.64 1.46 2.48
N ALA A 7 -5.51 1.51 3.50
CA ALA A 7 -6.93 1.78 3.35
C ALA A 7 -7.20 3.26 3.05
N SER A 8 -8.20 3.53 2.22
CA SER A 8 -8.74 4.87 2.02
C SER A 8 -9.36 5.40 3.32
N ILE A 9 -9.09 6.67 3.62
CA ILE A 9 -9.66 7.35 4.80
C ILE A 9 -11.09 7.84 4.55
N HIS A 10 -11.50 7.94 3.28
CA HIS A 10 -12.79 8.49 2.88
C HIS A 10 -13.78 7.42 2.40
N HIS A 11 -13.27 6.28 1.94
CA HIS A 11 -14.09 5.21 1.37
C HIS A 11 -13.76 3.88 2.05
N PRO A 12 -14.67 3.35 2.88
CA PRO A 12 -14.48 2.06 3.54
C PRO A 12 -14.23 0.94 2.51
N ASN A 13 -13.39 -0.03 2.87
CA ASN A 13 -13.05 -1.20 2.06
C ASN A 13 -12.39 -0.90 0.70
N VAL A 14 -11.90 0.33 0.48
CA VAL A 14 -11.11 0.70 -0.69
C VAL A 14 -9.64 0.82 -0.28
N TYR A 15 -8.74 0.20 -1.04
CA TYR A 15 -7.31 0.17 -0.77
C TYR A 15 -6.53 0.58 -2.02
N PHE A 16 -5.39 1.24 -1.82
CA PHE A 16 -4.47 1.63 -2.89
C PHE A 16 -3.06 1.19 -2.55
N ILE A 17 -2.38 0.51 -3.47
CA ILE A 17 -1.04 -0.06 -3.26
C ILE A 17 -0.15 0.17 -4.49
N GLY A 18 1.16 0.07 -4.30
CA GLY A 18 2.12 0.22 -5.39
C GLY A 18 2.14 1.63 -6.00
N GLU A 19 2.46 1.70 -7.29
CA GLU A 19 2.80 2.95 -8.01
C GLU A 19 1.62 3.89 -8.25
N VAL A 20 0.37 3.43 -8.04
CA VAL A 20 -0.80 4.33 -8.08
C VAL A 20 -0.83 5.30 -6.88
N VAL A 21 -0.10 4.98 -5.81
CA VAL A 21 0.09 5.84 -4.65
C VAL A 21 1.26 6.79 -4.95
N ASP A 22 1.15 8.04 -4.49
CA ASP A 22 2.19 9.07 -4.62
C ASP A 22 3.43 8.77 -3.76
N VAL A 23 4.14 7.69 -4.12
CA VAL A 23 5.40 7.25 -3.55
C VAL A 23 6.27 6.78 -4.70
N THR A 24 7.41 7.43 -4.87
CA THR A 24 8.40 7.08 -5.90
C THR A 24 9.72 6.73 -5.24
N GLY A 25 10.22 5.53 -5.51
CA GLY A 25 11.56 5.09 -5.11
C GLY A 25 12.63 5.49 -6.12
N HIS A 26 13.88 5.60 -5.64
CA HIS A 26 15.03 5.74 -6.53
C HIS A 26 15.22 4.51 -7.44
N LEU A 27 15.98 4.65 -8.53
CA LEU A 27 16.41 3.52 -9.33
C LEU A 27 17.23 2.55 -8.46
N GLY A 28 17.01 1.24 -8.63
CA GLY A 28 17.67 0.20 -7.83
C GLY A 28 16.73 -0.73 -7.08
N GLY A 29 15.48 -0.90 -7.55
CA GLY A 29 14.53 -1.88 -7.00
C GLY A 29 13.62 -1.35 -5.89
N PHE A 30 13.73 -0.08 -5.50
CA PHE A 30 12.91 0.52 -4.45
C PHE A 30 11.41 0.56 -4.80
N ASN A 31 11.05 0.77 -6.08
CA ASN A 31 9.66 0.72 -6.51
C ASN A 31 9.05 -0.70 -6.39
N PHE A 32 9.85 -1.74 -6.66
CA PHE A 32 9.41 -3.12 -6.39
C PHE A 32 9.23 -3.36 -4.90
N GLN A 33 10.21 -2.98 -4.07
CA GLN A 33 10.09 -3.10 -2.62
C GLN A 33 8.84 -2.37 -2.09
N TRP A 34 8.54 -1.17 -2.61
CA TRP A 34 7.32 -0.43 -2.28
C TRP A 34 6.05 -1.18 -2.69
N ALA A 35 6.00 -1.72 -3.91
CA ALA A 35 4.87 -2.51 -4.38
C ALA A 35 4.61 -3.72 -3.46
N TRP A 36 5.67 -4.46 -3.08
CA TRP A 36 5.56 -5.62 -2.19
C TRP A 36 5.13 -5.25 -0.77
N ALA A 37 5.77 -4.25 -0.17
CA ALA A 37 5.50 -3.84 1.21
C ALA A 37 4.09 -3.27 1.38
N SER A 38 3.64 -2.42 0.43
CA SER A 38 2.28 -1.86 0.46
C SER A 38 1.21 -2.93 0.21
N ALA A 39 1.45 -3.88 -0.71
CA ALA A 39 0.55 -5.01 -0.92
C ALA A 39 0.41 -5.88 0.34
N TYR A 40 1.52 -6.16 1.01
CA TYR A 40 1.52 -6.91 2.27
C TYR A 40 0.71 -6.21 3.36
N ALA A 41 0.93 -4.90 3.57
CA ALA A 41 0.19 -4.11 4.55
C ALA A 41 -1.32 -4.06 4.29
N ALA A 42 -1.72 -3.95 3.01
CA ALA A 42 -3.13 -4.02 2.62
C ALA A 42 -3.73 -5.40 2.89
N ALA A 43 -3.05 -6.47 2.47
CA ALA A 43 -3.51 -7.84 2.66
C ALA A 43 -3.64 -8.22 4.14
N ASP A 44 -2.66 -7.86 4.97
CA ASP A 44 -2.71 -8.07 6.42
C ASP A 44 -3.92 -7.37 7.05
N SER A 45 -4.19 -6.12 6.65
CA SER A 45 -5.38 -5.39 7.10
C SER A 45 -6.70 -5.99 6.62
N ILE A 46 -6.74 -6.64 5.46
CA ILE A 46 -7.94 -7.27 4.91
C ILE A 46 -8.21 -8.62 5.59
N LEU A 47 -7.15 -9.37 5.90
CA LEU A 47 -7.24 -10.73 6.45
C LEU A 47 -7.27 -10.79 7.98
N SER A 48 -6.84 -9.72 8.66
CA SER A 48 -6.90 -9.63 10.12
C SER A 48 -8.35 -9.77 10.58
N ILE A 49 -8.63 -10.89 11.27
CA ILE A 49 -9.90 -11.20 11.95
C ILE A 49 -9.97 -10.44 13.28
#